data_AF-A0AAN0VC59-F1
#
_entry.id   AF-A0AAN0VC59-F1
#
_cell.length_a   1.000
_cell.length_b   1.000
_cell.length_c   1.000
_cell.angle_alpha   90.00
_cell.angle_beta   90.00
_cell.angle_gamma   90.00
#
_symmetry.space_group_name_H-M   'P 1'
#
loop_
_entity.id
_entity.type
_entity.pdbx_description
1 polymer ?
#
loop_
_entity_poly.entity_id
_entity_poly.type
_entity_poly.pdbx_seq_one_letter_code
_entity_poly.pdbx_strand_id
1 'polypeptide(L)'
;MDTGIDEAGQHYDLRGWRMHFVFNVEKLNALLLRYYESRPDSANNDALDFVHQRPSGWLRICCVLGSPLLEFPTGNGDSINVTRRFVSYTSYEFQRASGANQAELFEVVAGSRNERMALFQTFKLDQCVGTYKYNDNAVFTLTEGSDFSVGLLGGQGRDTEAGLPFKIRFANLPAGEKNVVLPKTADVSYGRWLMQDLRFHLRSVEGQLVMYIASSDEANGSFPGSRNTGRDEVSVTDESLLGQCYLDVRNIPEAGYYGLDFEHFAQILFPRGYVKFAGMIWGAPGNTVAEARLVDLQVKGADAFATENAAYSSHVNPLVRIVPAGSVGQRLVLNTVNLGTPVWQFASETIGQLVPDGRTCTYVPQGDGDVIYGESPLTRKDAALHTSLKRNPVDIVRIITGFTLLPYYSTIVVLNAKPTHYFKLAIVGGKLQMTFCYEPWGGGETVVAPELTDWKVLAGDGKVSDGIFTPGVINRFSVVQAIHRDPIYMQFAVIIIPVPMLTAAEFVAMRNGG
;
A
#
# COMPACT_ATOMS: atom_id res chain seq x y z
N MET A 1 47.30 7.78 -34.32
CA MET A 1 47.78 6.95 -33.20
C MET A 1 46.59 6.75 -32.30
N ASP A 2 45.84 5.67 -32.53
CA ASP A 2 44.82 5.19 -31.60
C ASP A 2 45.55 4.61 -30.39
N THR A 3 45.56 5.34 -29.28
CA THR A 3 45.91 4.75 -27.99
C THR A 3 44.75 3.86 -27.59
N GLY A 4 44.85 2.57 -27.91
CA GLY A 4 43.98 1.54 -27.35
C GLY A 4 44.09 1.61 -25.83
N ILE A 5 43.13 2.29 -25.21
CA ILE A 5 42.92 2.22 -23.76
C ILE A 5 42.54 0.78 -23.51
N ASP A 6 43.45 0.05 -22.87
CA ASP A 6 43.27 -1.30 -22.39
C ASP A 6 41.88 -1.41 -21.75
N GLU A 7 40.99 -2.23 -22.32
CA GLU A 7 39.57 -2.33 -21.91
C GLU A 7 39.47 -2.74 -20.42
N ALA A 8 40.49 -3.43 -19.90
CA ALA A 8 40.62 -3.72 -18.48
C ALA A 8 40.74 -2.46 -17.59
N GLY A 9 41.33 -1.36 -18.08
CA GLY A 9 41.54 -0.14 -17.31
C GLY A 9 40.29 0.71 -17.07
N GLN A 10 39.21 0.49 -17.83
CA GLN A 10 37.97 1.28 -17.66
C GLN A 10 37.16 0.86 -16.42
N HIS A 11 37.28 -0.38 -15.98
CA HIS A 11 36.60 -0.87 -14.78
C HIS A 11 37.19 -0.31 -13.47
N TYR A 12 38.45 0.13 -13.49
CA TYR A 12 39.17 0.63 -12.31
C TYR A 12 39.24 2.16 -12.22
N ASP A 13 38.71 2.89 -13.20
CA ASP A 13 38.65 4.34 -13.13
C ASP A 13 37.58 4.79 -12.11
N LEU A 14 38.03 5.26 -10.96
CA LEU A 14 37.16 5.77 -9.90
C LEU A 14 36.50 7.11 -10.24
N ARG A 15 36.91 7.82 -11.30
CA ARG A 15 36.23 9.03 -11.80
C ARG A 15 35.93 10.13 -10.77
N GLY A 16 36.78 10.23 -9.76
CA GLY A 16 36.64 11.16 -8.65
C GLY A 16 35.71 10.70 -7.53
N TRP A 17 35.13 9.49 -7.64
CA TRP A 17 34.46 8.82 -6.53
C TRP A 17 35.47 8.23 -5.55
N ARG A 18 35.08 8.14 -4.29
CA ARG A 18 35.90 7.53 -3.24
C ARG A 18 36.02 6.02 -3.43
N MET A 19 34.92 5.39 -3.84
CA MET A 19 34.82 3.96 -4.11
C MET A 19 33.61 3.66 -5.01
N HIS A 20 33.67 2.54 -5.73
CA HIS A 20 32.53 1.96 -6.42
C HIS A 20 32.21 0.59 -5.83
N PHE A 21 30.94 0.22 -5.79
CA PHE A 21 30.52 -1.11 -5.41
C PHE A 21 29.62 -1.70 -6.48
N VAL A 22 30.12 -2.73 -7.17
CA VAL A 22 29.42 -3.47 -8.22
C VAL A 22 28.85 -4.74 -7.60
N PHE A 23 27.60 -5.08 -7.87
CA PHE A 23 27.00 -6.28 -7.30
C PHE A 23 26.06 -7.00 -8.26
N ASN A 24 25.93 -8.30 -8.04
CA ASN A 24 25.00 -9.14 -8.79
C ASN A 24 23.57 -8.87 -8.31
N VAL A 25 22.78 -8.20 -9.15
CA VAL A 25 21.41 -7.77 -8.83
C VAL A 25 20.48 -8.93 -8.57
N GLU A 26 20.55 -10.00 -9.36
CA GLU A 26 19.66 -11.16 -9.21
C GLU A 26 19.85 -11.81 -7.84
N LYS A 27 21.12 -12.01 -7.44
CA LYS A 27 21.43 -12.55 -6.11
C LYS A 27 21.05 -11.59 -5.01
N LEU A 28 21.30 -10.28 -5.15
CA LEU A 28 20.89 -9.29 -4.16
C LEU A 28 19.36 -9.29 -3.97
N ASN A 29 18.58 -9.25 -5.04
CA ASN A 29 17.12 -9.31 -4.99
C ASN A 29 16.64 -10.61 -4.33
N ALA A 30 17.24 -11.75 -4.67
CA ALA A 30 16.90 -13.03 -4.05
C ALA A 30 17.18 -13.05 -2.53
N LEU A 31 18.34 -12.51 -2.11
CA LEU A 31 18.70 -12.40 -0.69
C LEU A 31 17.78 -11.45 0.07
N LEU A 32 17.46 -10.29 -0.51
CA LEU A 32 16.55 -9.31 0.06
C LEU A 32 15.14 -9.87 0.22
N LEU A 33 14.62 -10.55 -0.81
CA LEU A 33 13.31 -11.20 -0.74
C LEU A 33 13.27 -12.27 0.34
N ARG A 34 14.28 -13.16 0.38
CA ARG A 34 14.38 -14.21 1.41
C ARG A 34 14.41 -13.62 2.81
N TYR A 35 15.22 -12.59 3.02
CA TYR A 35 15.28 -11.88 4.30
C TYR A 35 13.94 -11.26 4.68
N TYR A 36 13.29 -10.60 3.72
CA TYR A 36 11.99 -9.95 3.92
C TYR A 36 10.86 -10.94 4.22
N GLU A 37 10.86 -12.13 3.61
CA GLU A 37 9.91 -13.20 3.90
C GLU A 37 10.17 -13.90 5.24
N SER A 38 11.41 -13.91 5.72
CA SER A 38 11.77 -14.54 6.99
C SER A 38 11.45 -13.72 8.24
N ARG A 39 11.08 -12.44 8.10
CA ARG A 39 10.91 -11.53 9.24
C ARG A 39 9.48 -11.05 9.40
N PRO A 40 8.97 -11.01 10.64
CA PRO A 40 7.73 -10.29 10.91
C PRO A 40 7.94 -8.78 10.69
N ASP A 41 6.91 -8.10 10.21
CA ASP A 41 6.87 -6.63 10.08
C ASP A 41 6.71 -5.93 11.45
N SER A 42 7.44 -6.38 12.47
CA SER A 42 7.42 -5.79 13.82
C SER A 42 8.50 -4.73 14.02
N ALA A 43 9.55 -4.75 13.20
CA ALA A 43 10.63 -3.77 13.22
C ALA A 43 10.41 -2.72 12.10
N ASN A 44 10.45 -1.43 12.46
CA ASN A 44 10.34 -0.28 11.55
C ASN A 44 9.00 -0.15 10.82
N ASN A 45 7.94 0.08 11.61
CA ASN A 45 6.61 0.37 11.09
C ASN A 45 6.40 1.87 10.89
N ASP A 46 5.72 2.22 9.81
CA ASP A 46 5.35 3.59 9.48
C ASP A 46 3.82 3.70 9.46
N ALA A 47 3.28 4.44 10.44
CA ALA A 47 1.85 4.66 10.55
C ALA A 47 1.47 5.86 9.68
N LEU A 48 0.64 5.60 8.67
CA LEU A 48 0.10 6.62 7.79
C LEU A 48 -1.38 6.82 8.09
N ASP A 49 -1.75 8.06 8.40
CA ASP A 49 -3.13 8.52 8.47
C ASP A 49 -3.26 9.81 7.68
N PHE A 50 -4.02 9.78 6.59
CA PHE A 50 -4.16 10.94 5.72
C PHE A 50 -5.51 10.94 4.99
N VAL A 51 -5.88 12.13 4.51
CA VAL A 51 -7.11 12.37 3.77
C VAL A 51 -6.78 12.82 2.36
N HIS A 52 -7.38 12.16 1.38
CA HIS A 52 -7.35 12.55 -0.02
C HIS A 52 -8.71 13.17 -0.39
N GLN A 53 -8.69 14.45 -0.75
CA GLN A 53 -9.89 15.20 -1.14
C GLN A 53 -10.36 14.80 -2.55
N ARG A 54 -11.67 14.64 -2.73
CA ARG A 54 -12.34 14.33 -4.00
C ARG A 54 -13.40 15.40 -4.30
N PRO A 55 -13.84 15.56 -5.57
CA PRO A 55 -14.84 16.57 -5.93
C PRO A 55 -16.16 16.47 -5.13
N SER A 56 -16.58 15.25 -4.78
CA SER A 56 -17.84 14.97 -4.07
C SER A 56 -17.64 14.53 -2.62
N GLY A 57 -16.42 14.61 -2.07
CA GLY A 57 -16.14 14.06 -0.73
C GLY A 57 -14.66 13.86 -0.45
N TRP A 58 -14.31 12.84 0.31
CA TRP A 58 -12.93 12.52 0.64
C TRP A 58 -12.72 11.05 0.96
N LEU A 59 -11.48 10.61 0.83
CA LEU A 59 -11.02 9.28 1.18
C LEU A 59 -10.03 9.40 2.33
N ARG A 60 -10.35 8.86 3.51
CA ARG A 60 -9.38 8.72 4.60
C ARG A 60 -8.72 7.35 4.51
N ILE A 61 -7.40 7.31 4.57
CA ILE A 61 -6.61 6.08 4.59
C ILE A 61 -5.86 6.04 5.91
N CYS A 62 -6.02 4.93 6.62
CA CYS A 62 -5.28 4.63 7.85
C CYS A 62 -4.60 3.27 7.67
N CYS A 63 -3.27 3.25 7.70
CA CYS A 63 -2.50 2.04 7.49
C CYS A 63 -1.19 2.05 8.27
N VAL A 64 -0.63 0.87 8.47
CA VAL A 64 0.71 0.69 9.01
C VAL A 64 1.51 -0.09 7.99
N LEU A 65 2.58 0.50 7.50
CA LEU A 65 3.48 -0.11 6.53
C LEU A 65 4.65 -0.76 7.24
N GLY A 66 5.01 -1.98 6.82
CA GLY A 66 6.16 -2.71 7.32
C GLY A 66 7.50 -2.13 6.83
N SER A 67 8.57 -2.88 7.10
CA SER A 67 9.91 -2.56 6.61
C SER A 67 9.93 -2.50 5.07
N PRO A 68 10.76 -1.65 4.45
CA PRO A 68 10.89 -1.63 3.01
C PRO A 68 11.73 -2.81 2.50
N LEU A 69 11.26 -3.43 1.43
CA LEU A 69 12.01 -4.32 0.55
C LEU A 69 12.40 -3.55 -0.71
N LEU A 70 13.69 -3.50 -1.01
CA LEU A 70 14.17 -3.01 -2.29
C LEU A 70 14.19 -4.14 -3.31
N GLU A 71 13.74 -3.84 -4.52
CA GLU A 71 13.90 -4.68 -5.69
C GLU A 71 14.54 -3.81 -6.78
N PHE A 72 15.75 -4.20 -7.16
CA PHE A 72 16.56 -3.52 -8.15
C PHE A 72 16.28 -4.05 -9.56
N PRO A 73 16.47 -3.23 -10.61
CA PRO A 73 16.17 -3.64 -11.97
C PRO A 73 17.14 -4.73 -12.44
N THR A 74 16.61 -5.84 -12.95
CA THR A 74 17.40 -6.86 -13.66
C THR A 74 17.54 -6.48 -15.13
N GLY A 75 18.74 -6.64 -15.70
CA GLY A 75 19.02 -6.26 -17.09
C GLY A 75 19.02 -4.74 -17.31
N ASN A 76 18.41 -4.27 -18.39
CA ASN A 76 18.44 -2.86 -18.81
C ASN A 76 17.39 -1.95 -18.14
N GLY A 77 16.80 -2.38 -17.02
CA GLY A 77 15.82 -1.55 -16.29
C GLY A 77 16.49 -0.34 -15.60
N ASP A 78 15.74 0.74 -15.46
CA ASP A 78 16.20 2.01 -14.88
C ASP A 78 15.47 2.40 -13.59
N SER A 79 14.68 1.50 -13.00
CA SER A 79 13.82 1.79 -11.85
C SER A 79 14.02 0.82 -10.69
N ILE A 80 13.91 1.36 -9.47
CA ILE A 80 13.87 0.60 -8.23
C ILE A 80 12.40 0.50 -7.80
N ASN A 81 12.00 -0.69 -7.35
CA ASN A 81 10.76 -0.90 -6.63
C ASN A 81 11.03 -0.96 -5.13
N VAL A 82 10.37 -0.11 -4.35
CA VAL A 82 10.25 -0.22 -2.91
C VAL A 82 8.91 -0.87 -2.60
N THR A 83 8.96 -2.03 -1.99
CA THR A 83 7.76 -2.77 -1.57
C THR A 83 7.63 -2.71 -0.06
N ARG A 84 6.46 -2.29 0.44
CA ARG A 84 6.15 -2.25 1.87
C ARG A 84 4.84 -2.98 2.13
N ARG A 85 4.86 -4.04 2.95
CA ARG A 85 3.65 -4.78 3.33
C ARG A 85 2.72 -3.90 4.15
N PHE A 86 1.42 -4.08 3.96
CA PHE A 86 0.42 -3.52 4.86
C PHE A 86 0.29 -4.42 6.10
N VAL A 87 0.82 -3.96 7.24
CA VAL A 87 0.58 -4.59 8.54
C VAL A 87 -0.88 -4.40 8.95
N SER A 88 -1.45 -3.25 8.60
CA SER A 88 -2.88 -2.96 8.63
C SER A 88 -3.23 -1.97 7.52
N TYR A 89 -4.43 -2.05 6.98
CA TYR A 89 -4.90 -1.13 5.95
C TYR A 89 -6.42 -0.95 6.06
N THR A 90 -6.85 0.29 6.18
CA THR A 90 -8.26 0.65 6.11
C THR A 90 -8.42 1.91 5.27
N SER A 91 -9.47 1.94 4.44
CA SER A 91 -9.88 3.16 3.76
C SER A 91 -11.38 3.39 3.90
N TYR A 92 -11.74 4.65 4.11
CA TYR A 92 -13.11 5.10 4.31
C TYR A 92 -13.42 6.18 3.28
N GLU A 93 -14.35 5.89 2.37
CA GLU A 93 -14.80 6.87 1.39
C GLU A 93 -16.06 7.57 1.90
N PHE A 94 -15.94 8.87 2.13
CA PHE A 94 -17.05 9.73 2.50
C PHE A 94 -17.46 10.58 1.30
N GLN A 95 -18.76 10.80 1.14
CA GLN A 95 -19.32 11.69 0.14
C GLN A 95 -20.23 12.72 0.78
N ARG A 96 -20.14 13.97 0.34
CA ARG A 96 -21.01 15.07 0.78
C ARG A 96 -21.71 15.63 -0.45
N ALA A 97 -23.03 15.43 -0.52
CA ALA A 97 -23.84 16.07 -1.55
C ALA A 97 -23.75 17.59 -1.44
N SER A 98 -23.87 18.29 -2.57
CA SER A 98 -23.87 19.76 -2.57
C SER A 98 -24.97 20.31 -1.65
N GLY A 99 -24.60 21.20 -0.74
CA GLY A 99 -25.51 21.77 0.26
C GLY A 99 -25.82 20.88 1.47
N ALA A 100 -25.34 19.63 1.51
CA ALA A 100 -25.54 18.77 2.67
C ALA A 100 -24.62 19.18 3.84
N ASN A 101 -25.19 19.23 5.04
CA ASN A 101 -24.45 19.57 6.26
C ASN A 101 -23.54 18.44 6.75
N GLN A 102 -23.71 17.23 6.23
CA GLN A 102 -23.02 16.02 6.69
C GLN A 102 -22.55 15.21 5.49
N ALA A 103 -21.48 14.45 5.67
CA ALA A 103 -21.08 13.45 4.71
C ALA A 103 -21.72 12.09 5.02
N GLU A 104 -21.75 11.22 4.03
CA GLU A 104 -22.18 9.83 4.15
C GLU A 104 -20.98 8.92 3.89
N LEU A 105 -20.80 7.92 4.74
CA LEU A 105 -19.82 6.87 4.49
C LEU A 105 -20.38 5.96 3.39
N PHE A 106 -19.72 5.96 2.24
CA PHE A 106 -20.14 5.27 1.03
C PHE A 106 -19.46 3.92 0.87
N GLU A 107 -18.19 3.81 1.28
CA GLU A 107 -17.39 2.60 1.15
C GLU A 107 -16.43 2.43 2.32
N VAL A 108 -16.24 1.16 2.71
CA VAL A 108 -15.16 0.73 3.59
C VAL A 108 -14.35 -0.36 2.92
N VAL A 109 -13.03 -0.17 2.89
CA VAL A 109 -12.05 -1.20 2.55
C VAL A 109 -11.24 -1.51 3.80
N ALA A 110 -11.02 -2.79 4.08
CA ALA A 110 -10.34 -3.20 5.30
C ALA A 110 -9.54 -4.49 5.08
N GLY A 111 -8.22 -4.32 5.00
CA GLY A 111 -7.28 -5.43 5.10
C GLY A 111 -7.24 -5.98 6.53
N SER A 112 -7.03 -7.28 6.62
CA SER A 112 -6.77 -8.03 7.84
C SER A 112 -5.28 -7.91 8.22
N ARG A 113 -4.93 -8.26 9.46
CA ARG A 113 -3.52 -8.37 9.86
C ARG A 113 -2.89 -9.57 9.16
N ASN A 114 -1.64 -9.45 8.71
CA ASN A 114 -0.86 -10.49 8.04
C ASN A 114 -1.32 -10.84 6.60
N GLU A 115 -1.78 -9.86 5.82
CA GLU A 115 -2.01 -10.05 4.38
C GLU A 115 -0.71 -9.85 3.61
N ARG A 116 -0.48 -10.59 2.51
CA ARG A 116 0.63 -10.31 1.58
C ARG A 116 0.36 -9.09 0.69
N MET A 117 -0.60 -8.25 1.06
CA MET A 117 -0.87 -7.01 0.37
C MET A 117 0.25 -6.02 0.68
N ALA A 118 0.74 -5.33 -0.35
CA ALA A 118 1.84 -4.40 -0.24
C ALA A 118 1.59 -3.14 -1.07
N LEU A 119 2.14 -2.03 -0.60
CA LEU A 119 2.34 -0.82 -1.36
C LEU A 119 3.65 -0.96 -2.13
N PHE A 120 3.57 -0.78 -3.44
CA PHE A 120 4.72 -0.71 -4.34
C PHE A 120 4.92 0.74 -4.73
N GLN A 121 6.11 1.25 -4.46
CA GLN A 121 6.58 2.55 -4.91
C GLN A 121 7.71 2.33 -5.92
N THR A 122 7.55 2.85 -7.13
CA THR A 122 8.56 2.74 -8.19
C THR A 122 9.15 4.12 -8.45
N PHE A 123 10.47 4.23 -8.53
CA PHE A 123 11.16 5.47 -8.90
C PHE A 123 12.41 5.16 -9.74
N LYS A 124 12.88 6.16 -10.48
CA LYS A 124 14.08 6.01 -11.31
C LYS A 124 15.33 5.96 -10.46
N LEU A 125 16.25 5.11 -10.90
CA LEU A 125 17.54 4.88 -10.28
C LEU A 125 18.39 6.15 -10.21
N ASP A 126 18.33 6.97 -11.27
CA ASP A 126 19.10 8.21 -11.38
C ASP A 126 18.59 9.36 -10.50
N GLN A 127 17.31 9.30 -10.09
CA GLN A 127 16.61 10.24 -9.21
C GLN A 127 16.79 9.94 -7.71
N CYS A 128 17.62 8.95 -7.39
CA CYS A 128 17.83 8.50 -6.02
C CYS A 128 19.24 8.84 -5.54
N VAL A 129 19.33 9.43 -4.34
CA VAL A 129 20.58 9.66 -3.62
C VAL A 129 20.50 8.99 -2.26
N GLY A 130 21.38 8.02 -2.04
CA GLY A 130 21.55 7.35 -0.77
C GLY A 130 22.46 8.15 0.16
N THR A 131 22.15 8.11 1.45
CA THR A 131 23.03 8.61 2.51
C THR A 131 23.10 7.58 3.63
N TYR A 132 24.25 7.51 4.29
CA TYR A 132 24.44 6.69 5.47
C TYR A 132 25.27 7.49 6.46
N LYS A 133 24.76 7.68 7.68
CA LYS A 133 25.57 8.23 8.78
C LYS A 133 26.14 7.08 9.58
N TYR A 134 27.36 7.24 10.09
CA TYR A 134 28.04 6.18 10.81
C TYR A 134 27.20 5.66 11.99
N ASN A 135 26.87 4.37 11.98
CA ASN A 135 25.99 3.68 12.95
C ASN A 135 24.51 4.16 12.96
N ASP A 136 24.06 4.76 11.86
CA ASP A 136 22.66 5.17 11.64
C ASP A 136 22.01 4.36 10.50
N ASN A 137 20.77 4.69 10.14
CA ASN A 137 20.08 4.08 9.02
C ASN A 137 20.62 4.57 7.67
N ALA A 138 20.61 3.68 6.67
CA ALA A 138 20.74 4.11 5.28
C ALA A 138 19.42 4.73 4.81
N VAL A 139 19.50 5.90 4.17
CA VAL A 139 18.34 6.68 3.72
C VAL A 139 18.48 7.00 2.25
N PHE A 140 17.52 6.56 1.45
CA PHE A 140 17.37 6.98 0.07
C PHE A 140 16.48 8.22 0.00
N THR A 141 17.01 9.33 -0.50
CA THR A 141 16.25 10.55 -0.78
C THR A 141 15.82 10.54 -2.25
N LEU A 142 14.54 10.76 -2.48
CA LEU A 142 13.91 10.70 -3.80
C LEU A 142 13.66 12.13 -4.28
N THR A 143 14.25 12.50 -5.41
CA THR A 143 14.16 13.89 -5.91
C THR A 143 12.85 14.15 -6.65
N GLU A 144 12.39 13.23 -7.51
CA GLU A 144 11.14 13.36 -8.28
C GLU A 144 10.55 12.00 -8.68
N GLY A 145 9.31 11.99 -9.19
CA GLY A 145 8.84 10.94 -10.10
C GLY A 145 8.59 9.54 -9.52
N SER A 146 7.81 9.42 -8.44
CA SER A 146 7.35 8.11 -7.95
C SER A 146 5.97 7.71 -8.47
N ASP A 147 5.85 6.46 -8.90
CA ASP A 147 4.59 5.79 -9.14
C ASP A 147 4.23 4.87 -7.97
N PHE A 148 2.94 4.70 -7.73
CA PHE A 148 2.43 3.89 -6.64
C PHE A 148 1.37 2.91 -7.14
N SER A 149 1.40 1.71 -6.59
CA SER A 149 0.36 0.71 -6.80
C SER A 149 0.20 -0.18 -5.57
N VAL A 150 -0.97 -0.78 -5.43
CA VAL A 150 -1.25 -1.75 -4.35
C VAL A 150 -1.46 -3.12 -4.95
N GLY A 151 -0.87 -4.16 -4.37
CA GLY A 151 -1.03 -5.51 -4.90
C GLY A 151 -0.52 -6.57 -3.94
N LEU A 152 -0.51 -7.82 -4.39
CA LEU A 152 0.07 -8.92 -3.61
C LEU A 152 1.58 -9.03 -3.88
N LEU A 153 2.36 -9.29 -2.84
CA LEU A 153 3.78 -9.60 -2.96
C LEU A 153 3.98 -10.83 -3.87
N GLY A 154 4.75 -10.68 -4.94
CA GLY A 154 4.96 -11.71 -5.97
C GLY A 154 3.80 -11.88 -6.97
N GLY A 155 2.74 -11.07 -6.86
CA GLY A 155 1.62 -11.06 -7.81
C GLY A 155 1.93 -10.25 -9.08
N GLN A 156 1.40 -10.71 -10.21
CA GLN A 156 1.55 -10.05 -11.52
C GLN A 156 0.60 -8.84 -11.69
N GLY A 157 -0.50 -8.78 -10.94
CA GLY A 157 -1.46 -7.68 -10.98
C GLY A 157 -1.21 -6.67 -9.87
N ARG A 158 -0.98 -5.40 -10.23
CA ARG A 158 -0.89 -4.27 -9.31
C ARG A 158 -1.97 -3.24 -9.64
N ASP A 159 -2.63 -2.73 -8.62
CA ASP A 159 -3.72 -1.76 -8.72
C ASP A 159 -3.17 -0.34 -8.56
N THR A 160 -3.02 0.36 -9.68
CA THR A 160 -2.53 1.75 -9.73
C THR A 160 -3.58 2.74 -9.24
N GLU A 161 -4.87 2.43 -9.38
CA GLU A 161 -5.96 3.26 -8.88
C GLU A 161 -5.96 3.28 -7.34
N ALA A 162 -5.79 2.12 -6.71
CA ALA A 162 -5.61 2.01 -5.26
C ALA A 162 -4.31 2.65 -4.76
N GLY A 163 -3.28 2.76 -5.62
CA GLY A 163 -2.02 3.46 -5.33
C GLY A 163 -2.08 4.99 -5.44
N LEU A 164 -3.06 5.53 -6.18
CA LEU A 164 -3.15 6.96 -6.47
C LEU A 164 -3.17 7.86 -5.22
N PRO A 165 -3.93 7.55 -4.14
CA PRO A 165 -3.91 8.37 -2.93
C PRO A 165 -2.53 8.47 -2.29
N PHE A 166 -1.75 7.39 -2.32
CA PHE A 166 -0.37 7.38 -1.81
C PHE A 166 0.55 8.23 -2.68
N LYS A 167 0.39 8.16 -4.02
CA LYS A 167 1.12 9.02 -4.96
C LYS A 167 0.87 10.50 -4.68
N ILE A 168 -0.40 10.89 -4.50
CA ILE A 168 -0.79 12.27 -4.23
C ILE A 168 -0.23 12.73 -2.88
N ARG A 169 -0.34 11.91 -1.83
CA ARG A 169 0.27 12.21 -0.52
C ARG A 169 1.78 12.42 -0.67
N PHE A 170 2.48 11.47 -1.31
CA PHE A 170 3.93 11.51 -1.46
C PHE A 170 4.39 12.75 -2.25
N ALA A 171 3.66 13.11 -3.32
CA ALA A 171 3.96 14.31 -4.10
C ALA A 171 3.91 15.60 -3.26
N ASN A 172 2.99 15.66 -2.29
CA ASN A 172 2.78 16.80 -1.39
C ASN A 172 3.69 16.83 -0.16
N LEU A 173 4.52 15.80 0.06
CA LEU A 173 5.49 15.82 1.16
C LEU A 173 6.58 16.89 0.92
N PRO A 174 7.14 17.50 1.98
CA PRO A 174 8.37 18.27 1.88
C PRO A 174 9.52 17.42 1.29
N ALA A 175 10.44 18.04 0.55
CA ALA A 175 11.53 17.31 -0.11
C ALA A 175 12.37 16.46 0.85
N GLY A 176 12.60 16.92 2.09
CA GLY A 176 13.34 16.15 3.11
C GLY A 176 12.59 14.93 3.67
N GLU A 177 11.28 14.85 3.45
CA GLU A 177 10.43 13.73 3.90
C GLU A 177 10.18 12.71 2.77
N LYS A 178 10.60 13.01 1.54
CA LYS A 178 10.55 12.08 0.39
C LYS A 178 11.70 11.09 0.47
N ASN A 179 11.67 10.25 1.50
CA ASN A 179 12.74 9.32 1.78
C ASN A 179 12.25 7.87 1.97
N VAL A 180 13.18 6.94 1.76
CA VAL A 180 13.03 5.52 2.07
C VAL A 180 14.14 5.16 3.03
N VAL A 181 13.76 4.88 4.27
CA VAL A 181 14.69 4.51 5.35
C VAL A 181 14.81 3.00 5.37
N LEU A 182 16.01 2.49 5.10
CA LEU A 182 16.28 1.06 5.15
C LEU A 182 16.43 0.59 6.60
N PRO A 183 16.20 -0.71 6.88
CA PRO A 183 16.49 -1.27 8.19
C PRO A 183 17.92 -0.98 8.63
N LYS A 184 18.10 -0.60 9.90
CA LYS A 184 19.41 -0.29 10.48
C LYS A 184 20.40 -1.42 10.22
N THR A 185 21.60 -1.07 9.76
CA THR A 185 22.74 -1.99 9.75
C THR A 185 23.12 -2.36 11.19
N ALA A 186 23.88 -3.44 11.38
CA ALA A 186 24.49 -3.67 12.69
C ALA A 186 25.40 -2.47 13.06
N ASP A 187 25.52 -2.17 14.35
CA ASP A 187 26.47 -1.18 14.81
C ASP A 187 27.88 -1.63 14.43
N VAL A 188 28.55 -0.78 13.66
CA VAL A 188 29.85 -0.99 13.08
C VAL A 188 30.90 -0.69 14.13
N SER A 189 31.49 -1.73 14.73
CA SER A 189 32.58 -1.60 15.71
C SER A 189 33.96 -1.40 15.06
N TYR A 190 34.11 -1.81 13.79
CA TYR A 190 35.32 -1.70 12.98
C TYR A 190 34.94 -1.27 11.57
N GLY A 191 35.79 -0.50 10.89
CA GLY A 191 35.52 -0.04 9.52
C GLY A 191 35.02 1.40 9.43
N ARG A 192 35.19 2.22 10.48
CA ARG A 192 34.89 3.66 10.45
C ARG A 192 35.55 4.35 9.26
N TRP A 193 36.79 3.99 8.92
CA TRP A 193 37.51 4.52 7.77
C TRP A 193 36.81 4.29 6.42
N LEU A 194 35.98 3.25 6.30
CA LEU A 194 35.21 2.92 5.10
C LEU A 194 33.77 3.45 5.17
N MET A 195 33.19 3.48 6.38
CA MET A 195 31.77 3.73 6.62
C MET A 195 31.44 5.13 7.16
N GLN A 196 32.45 6.00 7.37
CA GLN A 196 32.21 7.35 7.87
C GLN A 196 31.39 8.16 6.85
N ASP A 197 30.17 8.51 7.25
CA ASP A 197 29.23 9.44 6.63
C ASP A 197 29.29 9.45 5.10
N LEU A 198 28.57 8.51 4.50
CA LEU A 198 28.59 8.24 3.08
C LEU A 198 27.43 8.93 2.36
N ARG A 199 27.71 9.39 1.15
CA ARG A 199 26.71 9.69 0.12
C ARG A 199 26.94 8.74 -1.04
N PHE A 200 25.86 8.16 -1.57
CA PHE A 200 25.97 7.21 -2.67
C PHE A 200 24.88 7.36 -3.72
N HIS A 201 25.23 6.98 -4.95
CA HIS A 201 24.35 7.03 -6.12
C HIS A 201 24.33 5.66 -6.78
N LEU A 202 23.13 5.15 -7.07
CA LEU A 202 22.97 3.90 -7.79
C LEU A 202 22.83 4.19 -9.29
N ARG A 203 23.51 3.43 -10.16
CA ARG A 203 23.37 3.56 -11.61
C ARG A 203 23.47 2.18 -12.28
N SER A 204 22.69 1.99 -13.33
CA SER A 204 22.85 0.84 -14.22
C SER A 204 23.89 1.23 -15.27
N VAL A 205 24.94 0.43 -15.37
CA VAL A 205 26.06 0.60 -16.30
C VAL A 205 26.27 -0.73 -16.98
N GLU A 206 25.98 -0.79 -18.29
CA GLU A 206 26.19 -2.00 -19.10
C GLU A 206 25.50 -3.25 -18.50
N GLY A 207 24.28 -3.09 -17.98
CA GLY A 207 23.50 -4.17 -17.36
C GLY A 207 23.91 -4.53 -15.93
N GLN A 208 24.95 -3.89 -15.38
CA GLN A 208 25.36 -4.05 -13.99
C GLN A 208 24.88 -2.89 -13.13
N LEU A 209 24.50 -3.19 -11.88
CA LEU A 209 24.17 -2.15 -10.92
C LEU A 209 25.41 -1.75 -10.12
N VAL A 210 25.73 -0.47 -10.17
CA VAL A 210 26.89 0.13 -9.52
C VAL A 210 26.44 1.16 -8.50
N MET A 211 26.97 1.06 -7.28
CA MET A 211 26.85 2.07 -6.23
C MET A 211 28.12 2.91 -6.21
N TYR A 212 28.00 4.15 -6.67
CA TYR A 212 29.05 5.18 -6.66
C TYR A 212 29.02 5.90 -5.32
N ILE A 213 30.15 5.96 -4.60
CA ILE A 213 30.18 6.47 -3.22
C ILE A 213 31.20 7.59 -3.07
N ALA A 214 30.80 8.62 -2.32
CA ALA A 214 31.63 9.73 -1.88
C ALA A 214 31.44 9.95 -0.37
N SER A 215 32.35 10.69 0.25
CA SER A 215 32.11 11.18 1.61
C SER A 215 31.02 12.26 1.58
N SER A 216 30.27 12.40 2.68
CA SER A 216 29.09 13.29 2.72
C SER A 216 29.40 14.77 2.46
N ASP A 217 30.64 15.20 2.68
CA ASP A 217 31.18 16.55 2.52
C ASP A 217 31.99 16.74 1.22
N GLU A 218 32.27 15.67 0.48
CA GLU A 218 33.02 15.72 -0.76
C GLU A 218 32.13 16.06 -1.97
N ALA A 219 32.75 16.64 -3.00
CA ALA A 219 32.09 16.87 -4.28
C ALA A 219 31.83 15.54 -5.00
N ASN A 220 30.76 15.48 -5.79
CA ASN A 220 30.40 14.26 -6.53
C ASN A 220 31.47 13.93 -7.59
N GLY A 221 31.73 12.63 -7.79
CA GLY A 221 32.47 12.16 -8.95
C GLY A 221 31.68 12.32 -10.25
N SER A 222 32.29 11.94 -11.38
CA SER A 222 31.62 11.95 -12.69
C SER A 222 31.00 10.59 -13.01
N PHE A 223 29.79 10.59 -13.58
CA PHE A 223 29.15 9.36 -14.05
C PHE A 223 29.63 8.99 -15.45
N PRO A 224 29.68 7.68 -15.81
CA PRO A 224 29.82 7.28 -17.20
C PRO A 224 28.74 7.92 -18.07
N GLY A 225 29.15 8.47 -19.22
CA GLY A 225 28.19 8.81 -20.27
C GLY A 225 27.49 7.54 -20.73
N SER A 226 26.17 7.58 -20.88
CA SER A 226 25.38 6.47 -21.43
C SER A 226 25.90 6.13 -22.83
N ARG A 227 26.76 5.12 -22.93
CA ARG A 227 27.20 4.57 -24.21
C ARG A 227 26.33 3.37 -24.52
N ASN A 228 25.35 3.58 -25.40
CA ASN A 228 24.77 2.50 -26.21
C ASN A 228 25.83 2.04 -27.21
N THR A 229 26.91 1.41 -26.74
CA THR A 229 27.78 0.65 -27.63
C THR A 229 27.15 -0.72 -27.76
N GLY A 230 26.49 -1.01 -28.88
CA GLY A 230 25.92 -2.32 -29.21
C GLY A 230 27.00 -3.40 -29.39
N ARG A 231 27.92 -3.52 -28.43
CA ARG A 231 28.91 -4.58 -28.31
C ARG A 231 28.42 -5.58 -27.27
N ASP A 232 28.56 -6.85 -27.61
CA ASP A 232 28.16 -8.00 -26.81
C ASP A 232 28.68 -7.90 -25.36
N GLU A 233 27.75 -8.18 -24.44
CA GLU A 233 27.91 -8.21 -22.99
C GLU A 233 29.08 -9.13 -22.59
N VAL A 234 30.24 -8.55 -22.26
CA VAL A 234 31.23 -9.29 -21.48
C VAL A 234 30.81 -9.19 -20.01
N SER A 235 29.88 -10.06 -19.62
CA SER A 235 29.54 -10.36 -18.24
C SER A 235 30.79 -10.90 -17.52
N VAL A 236 31.66 -10.02 -17.00
CA VAL A 236 32.77 -10.39 -16.12
C VAL A 236 32.33 -10.21 -14.67
N THR A 237 31.30 -10.93 -14.25
CA THR A 237 31.19 -11.27 -12.84
C THR A 237 31.27 -12.78 -12.76
N ASP A 238 32.38 -13.27 -12.21
CA ASP A 238 32.50 -14.62 -11.69
C ASP A 238 31.19 -14.96 -10.95
N GLU A 239 30.46 -15.95 -11.45
CA GLU A 239 29.16 -16.36 -10.91
C GLU A 239 29.23 -16.75 -9.43
N SER A 240 30.42 -16.89 -8.83
CA SER A 240 30.57 -17.10 -7.39
C SER A 240 30.47 -15.82 -6.56
N LEU A 241 30.71 -14.64 -7.14
CA LEU A 241 30.72 -13.36 -6.44
C LEU A 241 29.31 -12.82 -6.19
N LEU A 242 29.13 -12.13 -5.05
CA LEU A 242 27.97 -11.29 -4.77
C LEU A 242 28.23 -9.84 -5.14
N GLY A 243 29.46 -9.37 -4.96
CA GLY A 243 29.85 -8.03 -5.33
C GLY A 243 31.35 -7.76 -5.18
N GLN A 244 31.78 -6.65 -5.74
CA GLN A 244 33.15 -6.19 -5.81
C GLN A 244 33.21 -4.71 -5.46
N CYS A 245 34.00 -4.36 -4.45
CA CYS A 245 34.23 -2.98 -4.04
C CYS A 245 35.60 -2.52 -4.54
N TYR A 246 35.61 -1.47 -5.35
CA TYR A 246 36.80 -0.84 -5.91
C TYR A 246 37.07 0.45 -5.14
N LEU A 247 38.30 0.63 -4.64
CA LEU A 247 38.69 1.81 -3.88
C LEU A 247 40.15 2.18 -4.12
N ASP A 248 40.48 3.45 -3.94
CA ASP A 248 41.86 3.92 -4.04
C ASP A 248 42.69 3.33 -2.89
N VAL A 249 43.85 2.76 -3.23
CA VAL A 249 44.77 2.14 -2.26
C VAL A 249 45.18 3.14 -1.17
N ARG A 250 45.25 4.43 -1.50
CA ARG A 250 45.60 5.51 -0.55
C ARG A 250 44.53 5.74 0.53
N ASN A 251 43.31 5.28 0.29
CA ASN A 251 42.22 5.38 1.27
C ASN A 251 42.22 4.20 2.27
N ILE A 252 43.05 3.17 2.03
CA ILE A 252 43.18 2.03 2.94
C ILE A 252 44.16 2.42 4.07
N PRO A 253 43.79 2.26 5.36
CA PRO A 253 44.66 2.64 6.46
C PRO A 253 46.00 1.89 6.45
N GLU A 254 47.08 2.57 6.84
CA GLU A 254 48.41 1.93 7.00
C GLU A 254 48.41 0.80 8.02
N ALA A 255 47.54 0.90 9.04
CA ALA A 255 47.32 -0.16 10.03
C ALA A 255 46.67 -1.44 9.44
N GLY A 256 46.26 -1.39 8.17
CA GLY A 256 45.57 -2.46 7.46
C GLY A 256 44.05 -2.32 7.49
N TYR A 257 43.38 -3.37 7.04
CA TYR A 257 41.91 -3.49 7.01
C TYR A 257 41.50 -4.84 7.58
N TYR A 258 40.24 -4.94 7.99
CA TYR A 258 39.61 -6.20 8.34
C TYR A 258 38.60 -6.59 7.26
N GLY A 259 38.45 -7.88 6.97
CA GLY A 259 37.39 -8.35 6.07
C GLY A 259 35.99 -7.90 6.53
N LEU A 260 35.79 -7.80 7.85
CA LEU A 260 34.58 -7.28 8.47
C LEU A 260 34.24 -5.83 8.07
N ASP A 261 35.23 -5.01 7.70
CA ASP A 261 34.99 -3.64 7.24
C ASP A 261 34.12 -3.66 5.98
N PHE A 262 34.45 -4.54 5.03
CA PHE A 262 33.71 -4.72 3.77
C PHE A 262 32.38 -5.45 3.95
N GLU A 263 32.32 -6.42 4.88
CA GLU A 263 31.06 -7.09 5.22
C GLU A 263 30.06 -6.13 5.88
N HIS A 264 30.51 -5.23 6.75
CA HIS A 264 29.68 -4.16 7.32
C HIS A 264 29.26 -3.14 6.26
N PHE A 265 30.18 -2.75 5.37
CA PHE A 265 29.85 -1.87 4.25
C PHE A 265 28.79 -2.45 3.32
N ALA A 266 28.87 -3.74 3.01
CA ALA A 266 27.86 -4.43 2.21
C ALA A 266 26.46 -4.37 2.85
N GLN A 267 26.36 -4.27 4.19
CA GLN A 267 25.06 -4.22 4.89
C GLN A 267 24.22 -2.99 4.58
N ILE A 268 24.78 -1.96 3.92
CA ILE A 268 23.99 -0.84 3.39
C ILE A 268 22.89 -1.35 2.43
N LEU A 269 23.20 -2.38 1.63
CA LEU A 269 22.27 -2.96 0.66
C LEU A 269 21.93 -4.43 0.95
N PHE A 270 22.88 -5.20 1.48
CA PHE A 270 22.71 -6.63 1.74
C PHE A 270 22.17 -6.87 3.15
N PRO A 271 21.30 -7.87 3.35
CA PRO A 271 20.92 -8.26 4.69
C PRO A 271 22.09 -8.79 5.51
N ARG A 272 22.08 -8.52 6.82
CA ARG A 272 23.10 -9.02 7.75
C ARG A 272 23.22 -10.54 7.71
N GLY A 273 24.45 -11.04 7.63
CA GLY A 273 24.76 -12.46 7.73
C GLY A 273 24.68 -13.25 6.42
N TYR A 274 24.56 -12.58 5.28
CA TYR A 274 24.51 -13.23 3.95
C TYR A 274 25.75 -12.99 3.11
N VAL A 275 26.66 -12.11 3.55
CA VAL A 275 27.84 -11.71 2.78
C VAL A 275 29.10 -12.06 3.55
N LYS A 276 30.11 -12.56 2.85
CA LYS A 276 31.44 -12.83 3.39
C LYS A 276 32.53 -12.21 2.53
N PHE A 277 33.55 -11.65 3.17
CA PHE A 277 34.76 -11.20 2.49
C PHE A 277 35.61 -12.39 2.02
N ALA A 278 35.92 -12.41 0.73
CA ALA A 278 36.69 -13.48 0.08
C ALA A 278 38.17 -13.13 -0.09
N GLY A 279 38.50 -11.84 -0.21
CA GLY A 279 39.88 -11.40 -0.39
C GLY A 279 40.00 -10.02 -1.02
N MET A 280 41.23 -9.50 -1.05
CA MET A 280 41.60 -8.27 -1.71
C MET A 280 42.55 -8.58 -2.86
N ILE A 281 42.32 -7.98 -4.02
CA ILE A 281 43.26 -7.96 -5.14
C ILE A 281 43.85 -6.56 -5.23
N TRP A 282 45.17 -6.52 -5.26
CA TRP A 282 45.93 -5.28 -5.33
C TRP A 282 46.39 -5.05 -6.76
N GLY A 283 46.02 -3.89 -7.34
CA GLY A 283 46.78 -3.28 -8.44
C GLY A 283 46.47 -3.75 -9.86
N ALA A 284 45.31 -3.37 -10.41
CA ALA A 284 45.07 -3.41 -11.85
C ALA A 284 44.41 -2.10 -12.35
N PRO A 285 44.89 -1.47 -13.45
CA PRO A 285 46.29 -1.26 -13.81
C PRO A 285 46.87 0.02 -13.16
N GLY A 286 48.01 -0.10 -12.47
CA GLY A 286 48.79 1.04 -11.93
C GLY A 286 49.02 1.07 -10.40
N ASN A 287 48.63 0.03 -9.66
CA ASN A 287 48.72 -0.04 -8.18
C ASN A 287 47.97 1.06 -7.40
N THR A 288 47.07 1.79 -8.05
CA THR A 288 46.30 2.87 -7.43
C THR A 288 44.95 2.42 -6.91
N VAL A 289 44.42 1.28 -7.38
CA VAL A 289 43.10 0.76 -7.01
C VAL A 289 43.21 -0.67 -6.48
N ALA A 290 42.47 -0.93 -5.41
CA ALA A 290 42.27 -2.25 -4.83
C ALA A 290 40.84 -2.74 -5.09
N GLU A 291 40.68 -4.05 -5.24
CA GLU A 291 39.39 -4.72 -5.42
C GLU A 291 39.12 -5.68 -4.25
N ALA A 292 38.13 -5.36 -3.45
CA ALA A 292 37.61 -6.22 -2.38
C ALA A 292 36.48 -7.10 -2.92
N ARG A 293 36.62 -8.42 -2.79
CA ARG A 293 35.64 -9.40 -3.28
C ARG A 293 34.73 -9.90 -2.16
N LEU A 294 33.43 -9.91 -2.44
CA LEU A 294 32.39 -10.41 -1.54
C LEU A 294 31.67 -11.60 -2.18
N VAL A 295 31.47 -12.66 -1.39
CA VAL A 295 30.80 -13.90 -1.80
C VAL A 295 29.61 -14.18 -0.89
N ASP A 296 28.73 -15.05 -1.37
CA ASP A 296 27.61 -15.54 -0.58
C ASP A 296 28.10 -16.34 0.61
N LEU A 297 27.70 -15.93 1.82
CA LEU A 297 27.85 -16.77 2.99
C LEU A 297 26.84 -17.91 2.86
N GLN A 298 27.27 -19.00 2.21
CA GLN A 298 26.54 -20.27 2.17
C GLN A 298 26.25 -20.72 3.61
N VAL A 299 25.13 -20.29 4.18
CA VAL A 299 24.71 -20.67 5.51
C VAL A 299 24.34 -22.16 5.43
N LYS A 300 25.26 -23.04 5.79
CA LYS A 300 24.98 -24.46 6.04
C LYS A 300 24.01 -24.54 7.22
N GLY A 301 22.72 -24.56 6.89
CA GLY A 301 21.62 -24.46 7.85
C GLY A 301 20.53 -23.50 7.36
N ALA A 302 20.15 -23.61 6.09
CA ALA A 302 19.03 -22.87 5.50
C ALA A 302 17.68 -23.09 6.23
N ASP A 303 17.64 -24.01 7.19
CA ASP A 303 16.52 -24.33 8.08
C ASP A 303 16.36 -23.37 9.28
N ALA A 304 17.29 -22.43 9.53
CA ALA A 304 17.27 -21.60 10.73
C ALA A 304 16.34 -20.37 10.65
N PHE A 305 15.85 -20.01 9.47
CA PHE A 305 14.74 -19.07 9.33
C PHE A 305 13.53 -19.89 8.92
N ALA A 306 12.93 -20.60 9.88
CA ALA A 306 11.59 -21.08 9.69
C ALA A 306 10.77 -19.88 9.23
N THR A 307 10.26 -19.93 7.99
CA THR A 307 9.05 -19.20 7.65
C THR A 307 8.08 -19.61 8.75
N GLU A 308 7.87 -18.74 9.74
CA GLU A 308 6.62 -18.82 10.47
C GLU A 308 5.59 -18.82 9.34
N ASN A 309 4.95 -19.98 9.14
CA ASN A 309 3.76 -20.10 8.34
C ASN A 309 2.68 -19.30 9.08
N ALA A 310 2.87 -17.99 9.22
CA ALA A 310 1.85 -17.06 9.59
C ALA A 310 0.77 -17.31 8.57
N ALA A 311 -0.37 -17.82 9.05
CA ALA A 311 -1.52 -18.04 8.21
C ALA A 311 -1.87 -16.68 7.59
N TYR A 312 -1.51 -16.50 6.32
CA TYR A 312 -1.79 -15.27 5.62
C TYR A 312 -3.30 -15.09 5.58
N SER A 313 -3.76 -13.94 6.04
CA SER A 313 -5.16 -13.61 5.96
C SER A 313 -5.52 -13.24 4.52
N SER A 314 -6.80 -13.31 4.22
CA SER A 314 -7.36 -13.00 2.90
C SER A 314 -8.68 -12.28 3.11
N HIS A 315 -9.03 -11.42 2.16
CA HIS A 315 -10.25 -10.62 2.23
C HIS A 315 -10.71 -10.18 0.85
N VAL A 316 -11.87 -9.55 0.81
CA VAL A 316 -12.48 -9.02 -0.41
C VAL A 316 -12.71 -7.54 -0.24
N ASN A 317 -12.31 -6.77 -1.25
CA ASN A 317 -12.55 -5.35 -1.33
C ASN A 317 -13.68 -5.06 -2.32
N PRO A 318 -14.59 -4.11 -2.00
CA PRO A 318 -14.75 -3.46 -0.71
C PRO A 318 -15.35 -4.42 0.33
N LEU A 319 -15.18 -4.10 1.62
CA LEU A 319 -15.86 -4.81 2.70
C LEU A 319 -17.36 -4.50 2.67
N VAL A 320 -17.70 -3.22 2.52
CA VAL A 320 -19.06 -2.75 2.31
C VAL A 320 -19.09 -1.51 1.40
N ARG A 321 -20.08 -1.42 0.52
CA ARG A 321 -20.31 -0.26 -0.35
C ARG A 321 -21.80 -0.01 -0.56
N ILE A 322 -22.23 1.25 -0.54
CA ILE A 322 -23.57 1.67 -0.99
C ILE A 322 -23.55 1.93 -2.49
N VAL A 323 -24.53 1.45 -3.25
CA VAL A 323 -24.62 1.69 -4.70
C VAL A 323 -26.07 1.94 -5.11
N PRO A 324 -26.35 2.87 -6.05
CA PRO A 324 -27.68 2.99 -6.64
C PRO A 324 -28.03 1.78 -7.51
N ALA A 325 -29.31 1.41 -7.58
CA ALA A 325 -29.80 0.53 -8.63
C ALA A 325 -29.54 1.16 -10.02
N GLY A 326 -29.21 0.32 -11.00
CA GLY A 326 -28.88 0.72 -12.37
C GLY A 326 -27.54 1.45 -12.52
N SER A 327 -26.74 1.54 -11.45
CA SER A 327 -25.42 2.16 -11.53
C SER A 327 -24.43 1.28 -12.31
N VAL A 328 -23.31 1.90 -12.69
CA VAL A 328 -22.22 1.22 -13.40
C VAL A 328 -21.68 0.03 -12.60
N GLY A 329 -21.03 -0.90 -13.29
CA GLY A 329 -20.42 -2.08 -12.67
C GLY A 329 -19.47 -1.73 -11.52
N GLN A 330 -19.55 -2.51 -10.45
CA GLN A 330 -18.84 -2.32 -9.18
C GLN A 330 -17.74 -3.35 -9.08
N ARG A 331 -16.49 -2.88 -9.13
CA ARG A 331 -15.32 -3.76 -9.07
C ARG A 331 -15.11 -4.30 -7.65
N LEU A 332 -14.96 -5.63 -7.58
CA LEU A 332 -14.62 -6.40 -6.39
C LEU A 332 -13.24 -7.05 -6.61
N VAL A 333 -12.44 -7.14 -5.56
CA VAL A 333 -11.10 -7.73 -5.62
C VAL A 333 -10.90 -8.69 -4.46
N LEU A 334 -10.61 -9.96 -4.75
CA LEU A 334 -10.19 -10.94 -3.76
C LEU A 334 -8.66 -10.86 -3.57
N ASN A 335 -8.24 -10.46 -2.38
CA ASN A 335 -6.84 -10.47 -1.98
C ASN A 335 -6.56 -11.75 -1.21
N THR A 336 -5.88 -12.69 -1.85
CA THR A 336 -5.51 -13.97 -1.23
C THR A 336 -4.17 -14.46 -1.76
N VAL A 337 -3.42 -15.14 -0.89
CA VAL A 337 -2.18 -15.83 -1.28
C VAL A 337 -2.46 -17.13 -2.03
N ASN A 338 -3.68 -17.66 -1.93
CA ASN A 338 -4.03 -18.92 -2.57
C ASN A 338 -4.14 -18.71 -4.10
N LEU A 339 -3.39 -19.51 -4.85
CA LEU A 339 -3.29 -19.43 -6.31
C LEU A 339 -4.50 -20.03 -7.04
N GLY A 340 -5.38 -20.75 -6.34
CA GLY A 340 -6.58 -21.33 -6.93
C GLY A 340 -7.56 -20.27 -7.44
N THR A 341 -8.29 -20.63 -8.50
CA THR A 341 -9.37 -19.79 -9.05
C THR A 341 -10.49 -19.65 -8.02
N PRO A 342 -10.87 -18.43 -7.62
CA PRO A 342 -11.94 -18.24 -6.66
C PRO A 342 -13.31 -18.49 -7.29
N VAL A 343 -14.26 -18.90 -6.46
CA VAL A 343 -15.67 -19.04 -6.87
C VAL A 343 -16.43 -17.80 -6.42
N TRP A 344 -16.93 -17.01 -7.36
CA TRP A 344 -17.76 -15.85 -7.07
C TRP A 344 -19.24 -16.23 -7.12
N GLN A 345 -19.96 -16.02 -6.02
CA GLN A 345 -21.38 -16.35 -5.94
C GLN A 345 -22.10 -15.40 -4.99
N PHE A 346 -23.42 -15.30 -5.15
CA PHE A 346 -24.25 -14.65 -4.15
C PHE A 346 -24.45 -15.56 -2.93
N ALA A 347 -24.50 -14.97 -1.73
CA ALA A 347 -24.78 -15.71 -0.50
C ALA A 347 -26.26 -16.09 -0.35
N SER A 348 -27.13 -15.43 -1.10
CA SER A 348 -28.58 -15.59 -1.08
C SER A 348 -29.12 -15.42 -2.49
N GLU A 349 -30.42 -15.68 -2.69
CA GLU A 349 -31.10 -15.24 -3.91
C GLU A 349 -31.00 -13.72 -3.99
N THR A 350 -30.34 -13.22 -5.04
CA THR A 350 -30.23 -11.78 -5.29
C THR A 350 -30.41 -11.51 -6.77
N ILE A 351 -30.49 -10.22 -7.09
CA ILE A 351 -30.86 -9.75 -8.40
C ILE A 351 -29.79 -8.74 -8.82
N GLY A 352 -29.30 -8.92 -10.05
CA GLY A 352 -28.05 -8.35 -10.52
C GLY A 352 -27.18 -9.44 -11.16
N GLN A 353 -25.97 -9.08 -11.57
CA GLN A 353 -25.08 -9.99 -12.26
C GLN A 353 -23.67 -9.90 -11.69
N LEU A 354 -23.02 -11.06 -11.52
CA LEU A 354 -21.59 -11.14 -11.30
C LEU A 354 -20.92 -11.45 -12.65
N VAL A 355 -19.89 -10.67 -12.97
CA VAL A 355 -19.03 -10.91 -14.13
C VAL A 355 -17.62 -11.18 -13.58
N PRO A 356 -17.28 -12.44 -13.29
CA PRO A 356 -15.97 -12.81 -12.77
C PRO A 356 -14.86 -12.59 -13.81
N ASP A 357 -13.71 -12.11 -13.35
CA ASP A 357 -12.47 -11.98 -14.12
C ASP A 357 -11.30 -12.37 -13.20
N GLY A 358 -11.14 -13.69 -13.02
CA GLY A 358 -10.16 -14.29 -12.12
C GLY A 358 -10.35 -13.86 -10.67
N ARG A 359 -9.37 -13.14 -10.13
CA ARG A 359 -9.38 -12.60 -8.75
C ARG A 359 -10.15 -11.29 -8.62
N THR A 360 -10.68 -10.77 -9.72
CA THR A 360 -11.61 -9.65 -9.72
C THR A 360 -12.99 -10.12 -10.14
N CYS A 361 -14.01 -9.35 -9.77
CA CYS A 361 -15.35 -9.57 -10.24
C CYS A 361 -16.05 -8.21 -10.36
N THR A 362 -16.82 -8.02 -11.42
CA THR A 362 -17.69 -6.85 -11.53
C THR A 362 -19.09 -7.25 -11.10
N TYR A 363 -19.59 -6.65 -10.04
CA TYR A 363 -21.01 -6.73 -9.68
C TYR A 363 -21.78 -5.64 -10.43
N VAL A 364 -22.76 -6.03 -11.22
CA VAL A 364 -23.66 -5.11 -11.93
C VAL A 364 -24.99 -5.08 -11.19
N PRO A 365 -25.33 -3.97 -10.52
CA PRO A 365 -26.65 -3.79 -9.94
C PRO A 365 -27.71 -3.83 -11.03
N GLN A 366 -28.81 -4.51 -10.76
CA GLN A 366 -30.02 -4.43 -11.58
C GLN A 366 -30.52 -2.99 -11.73
N GLY A 367 -31.30 -2.72 -12.77
CA GLY A 367 -32.06 -1.46 -12.88
C GLY A 367 -33.06 -1.27 -11.73
N ASP A 368 -33.46 -0.03 -11.50
CA ASP A 368 -34.44 0.35 -10.46
C ASP A 368 -35.84 -0.27 -10.69
N GLY A 369 -36.14 -0.70 -11.92
CA GLY A 369 -37.37 -1.42 -12.24
C GLY A 369 -38.58 -0.50 -12.43
N ASP A 370 -38.33 0.72 -12.90
CA ASP A 370 -39.30 1.78 -13.21
C ASP A 370 -39.99 2.33 -11.95
N VAL A 371 -39.22 2.59 -10.88
CA VAL A 371 -39.75 3.21 -9.65
C VAL A 371 -40.33 4.59 -9.99
N ILE A 372 -41.57 4.80 -9.58
CA ILE A 372 -42.28 6.07 -9.78
C ILE A 372 -42.05 6.92 -8.55
N TYR A 373 -41.52 8.13 -8.77
CA TYR A 373 -41.33 9.12 -7.74
C TYR A 373 -42.47 10.14 -7.78
N GLY A 374 -43.00 10.48 -6.61
CA GLY A 374 -44.02 11.52 -6.45
C GLY A 374 -43.59 12.56 -5.43
N GLU A 375 -44.17 13.76 -5.54
CA GLU A 375 -43.93 14.85 -4.61
C GLU A 375 -44.46 14.46 -3.23
N SER A 376 -43.56 14.28 -2.25
CA SER A 376 -43.94 13.98 -0.88
C SER A 376 -44.50 15.23 -0.21
N PRO A 377 -45.62 15.15 0.52
CA PRO A 377 -46.13 16.31 1.26
C PRO A 377 -45.21 16.73 2.41
N LEU A 378 -44.30 15.83 2.84
CA LEU A 378 -43.44 16.05 3.99
C LEU A 378 -42.07 16.59 3.61
N THR A 379 -41.44 16.07 2.56
CA THR A 379 -40.03 16.35 2.25
C THR A 379 -39.89 17.05 0.92
N ARG A 380 -38.86 17.92 0.79
CA ARG A 380 -38.50 18.57 -0.49
C ARG A 380 -37.96 17.62 -1.56
N LYS A 381 -37.82 16.35 -1.24
CA LYS A 381 -37.33 15.31 -2.16
C LYS A 381 -38.51 14.44 -2.58
N ASP A 382 -38.59 14.16 -3.88
CA ASP A 382 -39.57 13.20 -4.37
C ASP A 382 -39.31 11.83 -3.73
N ALA A 383 -40.38 11.22 -3.26
CA ALA A 383 -40.36 9.93 -2.61
C ALA A 383 -40.91 8.87 -3.55
N ALA A 384 -40.32 7.67 -3.52
CA ALA A 384 -40.84 6.55 -4.29
C ALA A 384 -42.25 6.18 -3.81
N LEU A 385 -43.18 5.95 -4.73
CA LEU A 385 -44.52 5.45 -4.39
C LEU A 385 -44.43 3.99 -3.98
N HIS A 386 -45.03 3.62 -2.85
CA HIS A 386 -45.08 2.23 -2.37
C HIS A 386 -45.63 1.28 -3.44
N THR A 387 -46.61 1.72 -4.21
CA THR A 387 -47.24 0.94 -5.29
C THR A 387 -46.30 0.63 -6.46
N SER A 388 -45.26 1.43 -6.67
CA SER A 388 -44.26 1.22 -7.71
C SER A 388 -43.07 0.37 -7.25
N LEU A 389 -42.84 0.30 -5.93
CA LEU A 389 -41.75 -0.48 -5.36
C LEU A 389 -42.11 -1.96 -5.35
N LYS A 390 -41.55 -2.67 -6.33
CA LYS A 390 -41.64 -4.14 -6.40
C LYS A 390 -40.78 -4.83 -5.33
N ARG A 391 -39.94 -4.08 -4.60
CA ARG A 391 -38.90 -4.57 -3.69
C ARG A 391 -38.69 -3.64 -2.50
N ASN A 392 -37.90 -4.10 -1.55
CA ASN A 392 -37.41 -3.24 -0.47
C ASN A 392 -36.62 -2.07 -1.06
N PRO A 393 -36.67 -0.89 -0.43
CA PRO A 393 -35.96 0.30 -0.92
C PRO A 393 -34.43 0.15 -0.81
N VAL A 394 -33.97 -0.79 0.02
CA VAL A 394 -32.58 -1.17 0.19
C VAL A 394 -32.48 -2.69 0.20
N ASP A 395 -31.64 -3.23 -0.67
CA ASP A 395 -31.28 -4.65 -0.67
C ASP A 395 -29.83 -4.83 -0.20
N ILE A 396 -29.57 -5.95 0.46
CA ILE A 396 -28.22 -6.36 0.86
C ILE A 396 -27.79 -7.53 0.00
N VAL A 397 -26.82 -7.28 -0.88
CA VAL A 397 -26.21 -8.30 -1.71
C VAL A 397 -24.90 -8.72 -1.06
N ARG A 398 -24.90 -9.90 -0.45
CA ARG A 398 -23.69 -10.51 0.08
C ARG A 398 -23.07 -11.38 -1.00
N ILE A 399 -21.82 -11.11 -1.31
CA ILE A 399 -21.06 -11.82 -2.33
C ILE A 399 -20.02 -12.67 -1.62
N ILE A 400 -20.08 -13.96 -1.86
CA ILE A 400 -19.15 -14.95 -1.34
C ILE A 400 -18.08 -15.18 -2.40
N THR A 401 -16.83 -15.15 -1.98
CA THR A 401 -15.70 -15.55 -2.81
C THR A 401 -14.60 -16.20 -1.99
N GLY A 402 -13.66 -16.86 -2.65
CA GLY A 402 -12.61 -17.65 -2.03
C GLY A 402 -12.79 -19.15 -2.32
N PHE A 403 -12.64 -19.95 -1.27
CA PHE A 403 -12.61 -21.42 -1.35
C PHE A 403 -13.76 -21.99 -0.52
N THR A 404 -14.31 -23.13 -0.93
CA THR A 404 -15.56 -23.70 -0.38
C THR A 404 -15.58 -23.80 1.16
N LEU A 405 -14.44 -23.96 1.81
CA LEU A 405 -14.31 -24.09 3.26
C LEU A 405 -14.07 -22.77 4.01
N LEU A 406 -13.64 -21.71 3.33
CA LEU A 406 -13.30 -20.41 3.91
C LEU A 406 -13.86 -19.28 3.03
N PRO A 407 -15.17 -19.02 3.11
CA PRO A 407 -15.81 -17.95 2.34
C PRO A 407 -15.42 -16.57 2.87
N TYR A 408 -15.05 -15.68 1.96
CA TYR A 408 -14.90 -14.25 2.22
C TYR A 408 -16.11 -13.49 1.70
N TYR A 409 -16.49 -12.44 2.40
CA TYR A 409 -17.72 -11.70 2.11
C TYR A 409 -17.43 -10.25 1.73
N SER A 410 -18.04 -9.81 0.63
CA SER A 410 -18.27 -8.39 0.33
C SER A 410 -19.76 -8.09 0.46
N THR A 411 -20.11 -6.91 0.98
CA THR A 411 -21.51 -6.50 1.19
C THR A 411 -21.83 -5.28 0.35
N ILE A 412 -22.71 -5.44 -0.63
CA ILE A 412 -23.20 -4.33 -1.45
C ILE A 412 -24.60 -3.95 -0.97
N VAL A 413 -24.77 -2.67 -0.61
CA VAL A 413 -26.03 -2.07 -0.18
C VAL A 413 -26.65 -1.38 -1.39
N VAL A 414 -27.62 -2.03 -2.03
CA VAL A 414 -28.25 -1.53 -3.25
C VAL A 414 -29.43 -0.65 -2.89
N LEU A 415 -29.41 0.62 -3.33
CA LEU A 415 -30.52 1.54 -3.19
C LEU A 415 -31.47 1.39 -4.38
N ASN A 416 -32.58 0.67 -4.18
CA ASN A 416 -33.64 0.54 -5.18
C ASN A 416 -34.54 1.80 -5.25
N ALA A 417 -34.46 2.67 -4.25
CA ALA A 417 -35.10 3.98 -4.23
C ALA A 417 -34.14 5.05 -3.68
N LYS A 418 -34.36 6.32 -4.01
CA LYS A 418 -33.59 7.43 -3.44
C LYS A 418 -34.00 7.69 -1.98
N PRO A 419 -33.05 7.77 -1.03
CA PRO A 419 -33.34 8.16 0.35
C PRO A 419 -33.88 9.60 0.42
N THR A 420 -34.96 9.80 1.15
CA THR A 420 -35.57 11.13 1.37
C THR A 420 -35.20 11.73 2.71
N HIS A 421 -34.80 10.89 3.66
CA HIS A 421 -34.39 11.27 5.01
C HIS A 421 -32.88 11.08 5.19
N TYR A 422 -32.36 11.48 6.36
CA TYR A 422 -30.96 11.31 6.74
C TYR A 422 -30.82 11.09 8.25
N PHE A 423 -29.62 10.74 8.69
CA PHE A 423 -29.31 10.56 10.11
C PHE A 423 -28.38 11.67 10.60
N LYS A 424 -28.68 12.28 11.73
CA LYS A 424 -27.69 13.06 12.50
C LYS A 424 -27.05 12.18 13.53
N LEU A 425 -25.73 12.32 13.68
CA LEU A 425 -24.99 11.55 14.67
C LEU A 425 -24.54 12.44 15.83
N ALA A 426 -24.63 11.87 17.02
CA ALA A 426 -24.09 12.45 18.24
C ALA A 426 -23.50 11.33 19.12
N ILE A 427 -22.70 11.74 20.11
CA ILE A 427 -22.23 10.84 21.17
C ILE A 427 -23.03 11.14 22.43
N VAL A 428 -23.75 10.13 22.92
CA VAL A 428 -24.51 10.22 24.18
C VAL A 428 -24.18 9.00 25.04
N GLY A 429 -23.68 9.26 26.26
CA GLY A 429 -23.24 8.20 27.16
C GLY A 429 -22.13 7.31 26.57
N GLY A 430 -21.24 7.88 25.75
CA GLY A 430 -20.18 7.14 25.05
C GLY A 430 -20.64 6.25 23.90
N LYS A 431 -21.95 6.24 23.58
CA LYS A 431 -22.54 5.47 22.48
C LYS A 431 -22.88 6.37 21.30
N LEU A 432 -22.95 5.77 20.13
CA LEU A 432 -23.39 6.43 18.91
C LEU A 432 -24.93 6.57 18.95
N GLN A 433 -25.41 7.81 18.98
CA GLN A 433 -26.82 8.12 18.81
C GLN A 433 -27.08 8.60 17.38
N MET A 434 -28.11 8.03 16.77
CA MET A 434 -28.64 8.39 15.46
C MET A 434 -30.00 9.06 15.65
N THR A 435 -30.13 10.30 15.20
CA THR A 435 -31.41 11.00 15.11
C THR A 435 -31.90 10.94 13.67
N PHE A 436 -33.10 10.42 13.45
CA PHE A 436 -33.68 10.28 12.11
C PHE A 436 -34.41 11.57 11.72
N CYS A 437 -33.96 12.24 10.66
CA CYS A 437 -34.40 13.59 10.30
C CYS A 437 -34.80 13.70 8.82
N TYR A 438 -35.57 14.73 8.50
CA TYR A 438 -35.84 15.19 7.13
C TYR A 438 -35.92 16.72 7.05
N GLU A 439 -35.90 17.23 5.82
CA GLU A 439 -36.07 18.66 5.52
C GLU A 439 -37.46 18.89 4.91
N PRO A 440 -38.36 19.60 5.61
CA PRO A 440 -39.69 19.89 5.09
C PRO A 440 -39.70 21.01 4.04
N TRP A 441 -40.81 21.12 3.31
CA TRP A 441 -41.03 22.19 2.33
C TRP A 441 -40.85 23.59 2.92
N GLY A 442 -41.30 23.80 4.15
CA GLY A 442 -41.12 25.06 4.91
C GLY A 442 -39.67 25.39 5.28
N GLY A 443 -38.72 24.48 5.03
CA GLY A 443 -37.32 24.62 5.41
C GLY A 443 -37.07 24.23 6.86
N GLY A 444 -35.79 24.26 7.25
CA GLY A 444 -35.36 23.74 8.53
C GLY A 444 -35.25 22.22 8.54
N GLU A 445 -35.17 21.66 9.74
CA GLU A 445 -34.96 20.24 9.99
C GLU A 445 -36.02 19.75 10.97
N THR A 446 -36.61 18.60 10.67
CA THR A 446 -37.60 17.94 11.53
C THR A 446 -37.11 16.55 11.91
N VAL A 447 -37.19 16.24 13.20
CA VAL A 447 -36.94 14.90 13.73
C VAL A 447 -38.20 14.05 13.53
N VAL A 448 -38.05 12.84 13.00
CA VAL A 448 -39.16 11.89 12.87
C VAL A 448 -39.51 11.36 14.26
N ALA A 449 -40.81 11.31 14.56
CA ALA A 449 -41.29 10.80 15.84
C ALA A 449 -40.91 9.31 16.02
N PRO A 450 -40.47 8.88 17.22
CA PRO A 450 -40.06 7.49 17.45
C PRO A 450 -41.13 6.45 17.08
N GLU A 451 -42.40 6.74 17.36
CA GLU A 451 -43.55 5.89 17.04
C GLU A 451 -43.84 5.75 15.55
N LEU A 452 -43.28 6.66 14.73
CA LEU A 452 -43.35 6.62 13.27
C LEU A 452 -42.07 6.06 12.63
N THR A 453 -41.09 5.66 13.44
CA THR A 453 -39.78 5.22 12.96
C THR A 453 -39.62 3.71 13.12
N ASP A 454 -39.36 3.03 12.02
CA ASP A 454 -38.99 1.62 12.00
C ASP A 454 -37.49 1.45 11.76
N TRP A 455 -36.77 1.01 12.81
CA TRP A 455 -35.33 0.74 12.74
C TRP A 455 -35.05 -0.70 12.32
N LYS A 456 -34.09 -0.88 11.41
CA LYS A 456 -33.63 -2.19 10.95
C LYS A 456 -32.11 -2.21 10.81
N VAL A 457 -31.49 -3.29 11.29
CA VAL A 457 -30.10 -3.61 10.94
C VAL A 457 -30.16 -4.55 9.75
N LEU A 458 -29.72 -4.06 8.58
CA LEU A 458 -29.78 -4.79 7.33
C LEU A 458 -28.59 -5.74 7.15
N ALA A 459 -27.41 -5.36 7.66
CA ALA A 459 -26.20 -6.16 7.63
C ALA A 459 -25.34 -5.89 8.88
N GLY A 460 -24.48 -6.85 9.23
CA GLY A 460 -23.69 -6.83 10.46
C GLY A 460 -24.42 -7.45 11.65
N ASP A 461 -23.82 -7.36 12.83
CA ASP A 461 -24.32 -7.93 14.10
C ASP A 461 -24.54 -6.85 15.18
N GLY A 462 -24.54 -5.57 14.79
CA GLY A 462 -24.94 -4.48 15.66
C GLY A 462 -26.43 -4.48 15.97
N LYS A 463 -26.84 -3.64 16.92
CA LYS A 463 -28.25 -3.46 17.33
C LYS A 463 -28.57 -1.98 17.47
N VAL A 464 -29.83 -1.63 17.22
CA VAL A 464 -30.34 -0.27 17.41
C VAL A 464 -31.58 -0.32 18.29
N SER A 465 -31.60 0.51 19.33
CA SER A 465 -32.78 0.75 20.17
C SER A 465 -32.96 2.25 20.32
N ASP A 466 -34.10 2.78 19.89
CA ASP A 466 -34.44 4.21 19.98
C ASP A 466 -33.33 5.14 19.44
N GLY A 467 -32.76 4.76 18.30
CA GLY A 467 -31.66 5.48 17.66
C GLY A 467 -30.28 5.29 18.31
N ILE A 468 -30.16 4.60 19.44
CA ILE A 468 -28.87 4.27 20.06
C ILE A 468 -28.30 3.00 19.43
N PHE A 469 -27.14 3.12 18.79
CA PHE A 469 -26.41 1.99 18.23
C PHE A 469 -25.53 1.32 19.27
N THR A 470 -25.62 0.00 19.35
CA THR A 470 -24.71 -0.87 20.11
C THR A 470 -23.96 -1.77 19.14
N PRO A 471 -22.63 -1.70 19.06
CA PRO A 471 -21.85 -2.50 18.13
C PRO A 471 -21.95 -3.99 18.46
N GLY A 472 -21.83 -4.81 17.41
CA GLY A 472 -21.63 -6.24 17.53
C GLY A 472 -20.20 -6.60 17.94
N VAL A 473 -19.89 -7.90 17.92
CA VAL A 473 -18.57 -8.43 18.31
C VAL A 473 -17.86 -9.03 17.10
N ILE A 474 -18.61 -9.54 16.13
CA ILE A 474 -18.08 -10.35 15.04
C ILE A 474 -17.81 -9.50 13.79
N ASN A 475 -18.76 -8.65 13.39
CA ASN A 475 -18.61 -7.89 12.15
C ASN A 475 -17.86 -6.58 12.38
N ARG A 476 -17.13 -6.18 11.34
CA ARG A 476 -16.34 -4.94 11.30
C ARG A 476 -17.19 -3.69 11.00
N PHE A 477 -18.44 -3.88 10.59
CA PHE A 477 -19.38 -2.79 10.31
C PHE A 477 -20.82 -3.27 10.54
N SER A 478 -21.76 -2.33 10.56
CA SER A 478 -23.20 -2.59 10.45
C SER A 478 -23.85 -1.65 9.45
N VAL A 479 -24.91 -2.10 8.78
CA VAL A 479 -25.74 -1.26 7.90
C VAL A 479 -27.08 -1.09 8.58
N VAL A 480 -27.44 0.16 8.87
CA VAL A 480 -28.69 0.51 9.55
C VAL A 480 -29.60 1.26 8.60
N GLN A 481 -30.88 0.90 8.61
CA GLN A 481 -31.96 1.61 7.93
C GLN A 481 -32.97 2.10 8.96
N ALA A 482 -33.54 3.27 8.70
CA ALA A 482 -34.74 3.76 9.36
C ALA A 482 -35.78 4.10 8.30
N ILE A 483 -37.03 3.69 8.53
CA ILE A 483 -38.18 3.97 7.66
C ILE A 483 -39.14 4.86 8.44
N HIS A 484 -39.59 5.95 7.81
CA HIS A 484 -40.69 6.78 8.28
C HIS A 484 -41.99 6.18 7.75
N ARG A 485 -42.87 5.74 8.66
CA ARG A 485 -44.14 5.11 8.30
C ARG A 485 -45.05 6.09 7.57
N ASP A 486 -45.28 5.85 6.29
CA ASP A 486 -46.23 6.57 5.45
C ASP A 486 -46.95 5.55 4.53
N PRO A 487 -48.28 5.64 4.34
CA PRO A 487 -49.02 4.65 3.57
C PRO A 487 -48.82 4.75 2.05
N ILE A 488 -48.34 5.88 1.54
CA ILE A 488 -48.26 6.17 0.10
C ILE A 488 -46.80 6.22 -0.36
N TYR A 489 -45.93 6.85 0.42
CA TYR A 489 -44.56 7.16 0.04
C TYR A 489 -43.55 6.37 0.86
N MET A 490 -42.59 5.77 0.17
CA MET A 490 -41.44 5.17 0.80
C MET A 490 -40.45 6.26 1.25
N GLN A 491 -40.30 6.39 2.55
CA GLN A 491 -39.49 7.42 3.18
C GLN A 491 -38.48 6.78 4.13
N PHE A 492 -37.18 6.93 3.85
CA PHE A 492 -36.15 6.20 4.59
C PHE A 492 -34.78 6.87 4.52
N ALA A 493 -33.89 6.43 5.42
CA ALA A 493 -32.45 6.66 5.36
C ALA A 493 -31.68 5.35 5.58
N VAL A 494 -30.44 5.29 5.11
CA VAL A 494 -29.52 4.17 5.34
C VAL A 494 -28.13 4.71 5.67
N ILE A 495 -27.38 3.99 6.50
CA ILE A 495 -26.03 4.35 6.92
C ILE A 495 -25.15 3.12 7.13
N ILE A 496 -23.88 3.21 6.72
CA ILE A 496 -22.82 2.29 7.14
C ILE A 496 -22.21 2.81 8.44
N ILE A 497 -22.17 1.97 9.47
CA ILE A 497 -21.54 2.25 10.76
C ILE A 497 -20.28 1.38 10.88
N PRO A 498 -19.07 1.96 10.78
CA PRO A 498 -17.79 1.23 10.78
C PRO A 498 -17.27 0.95 12.20
N VAL A 499 -18.14 0.83 13.20
CA VAL A 499 -17.75 0.50 14.58
C VAL A 499 -17.71 -1.03 14.69
N PRO A 500 -16.64 -1.66 15.20
CA PRO A 500 -15.56 -1.07 16.01
C PRO A 500 -14.27 -0.70 15.28
N MET A 501 -14.23 -0.69 13.94
CA MET A 501 -13.01 -0.25 13.22
C MET A 501 -12.65 1.21 13.51
N LEU A 502 -13.68 2.03 13.71
CA LEU A 502 -13.58 3.39 14.23
C LEU A 502 -14.28 3.47 15.58
N THR A 503 -13.77 4.33 16.46
CA THR A 503 -14.53 4.72 17.64
C THR A 503 -15.76 5.52 17.20
N ALA A 504 -16.81 5.51 18.03
CA ALA A 504 -18.01 6.31 17.76
C ALA A 504 -17.65 7.80 17.58
N ALA A 505 -16.74 8.33 18.41
CA ALA A 505 -16.30 9.72 18.35
C ALA A 505 -15.62 10.07 17.03
N GLU A 506 -14.70 9.24 16.56
CA GLU A 506 -14.03 9.44 15.25
C GLU A 506 -15.04 9.41 14.11
N PHE A 507 -15.98 8.47 14.14
CA PHE A 507 -17.00 8.38 13.09
C PHE A 507 -17.90 9.62 13.04
N VAL A 508 -18.35 10.12 14.20
CA VAL A 508 -19.14 11.36 14.30
C VAL A 508 -18.34 12.56 13.79
N ALA A 509 -17.07 12.69 14.19
CA ALA A 509 -16.20 13.79 13.77
C ALA A 509 -16.03 13.83 12.25
N MET A 510 -15.72 12.68 11.63
CA MET A 510 -15.59 12.60 10.18
C MET A 510 -16.90 12.97 9.48
N ARG A 511 -18.04 12.45 9.96
CA ARG A 511 -19.33 12.71 9.30
C ARG A 511 -19.72 14.20 9.33
N ASN A 512 -19.47 14.86 10.45
CA ASN A 512 -19.83 16.27 10.66
C ASN A 512 -18.85 17.26 10.01
N GLY A 513 -17.73 16.79 9.45
CA GLY A 513 -16.94 17.57 8.51
C GLY A 513 -15.44 17.51 8.59
N GLY A 514 -14.87 16.60 9.39
CA GLY A 514 -13.43 16.38 9.43
C GLY A 514 -12.67 17.46 10.18
#